data_AF-A0A1M6VCC5-F1
#
_entry.id   AF-A0A1M6VCC5-F1
#
_cell.length_a   1.000
_cell.length_b   1.000
_cell.length_c   1.000
_cell.angle_alpha   90.00
_cell.angle_beta   90.00
_cell.angle_gamma   90.00
#
_symmetry.space_group_name_H-M   'P 1'
#
loop_
_entity.id
_entity.type
_entity.pdbx_description
1 polymer ?
#
loop_
_entity_poly.entity_id
_entity_poly.type
_entity_poly.pdbx_seq_one_letter_code
_entity_poly.pdbx_strand_id
1 'polypeptide(L)'
;MSKIYKQPVTMQLGPGGQPFSFSWKGKWHLIERCYPVEVQFRDHQFYRSIGRDPYADCYRCVTDDGIDCDLVKEKGSWLIERVWD
;
A
#
# COMPACT_ATOMS: atom_id res chain seq x y z
N MET A 1 -9.03 -11.95 -6.05
CA MET A 1 -9.00 -10.46 -6.07
C MET A 1 -10.01 -9.91 -5.07
N SER A 2 -9.56 -9.63 -3.86
CA SER A 2 -10.36 -8.95 -2.84
C SER A 2 -10.12 -7.42 -2.93
N LYS A 3 -11.09 -6.69 -3.51
CA LYS A 3 -11.05 -5.21 -3.59
C LYS A 3 -11.22 -4.62 -2.19
N ILE A 4 -10.13 -4.27 -1.52
CA ILE A 4 -10.16 -3.65 -0.20
C ILE A 4 -9.99 -2.15 -0.35
N TYR A 5 -11.08 -1.42 -0.19
CA TYR A 5 -11.10 0.03 -0.38
C TYR A 5 -10.43 0.75 0.80
N LYS A 6 -9.20 1.23 0.56
CA LYS A 6 -8.50 2.30 1.30
C LYS A 6 -8.66 2.23 2.83
N GLN A 7 -8.30 1.10 3.43
CA GLN A 7 -8.36 0.99 4.89
C GLN A 7 -7.10 1.60 5.51
N PRO A 8 -7.23 2.44 6.56
CA PRO A 8 -6.06 2.97 7.24
C PRO A 8 -5.31 1.84 7.94
N VAL A 9 -3.98 1.92 7.87
CA VAL A 9 -3.08 1.00 8.57
C VAL A 9 -2.09 1.80 9.40
N THR A 10 -1.70 1.25 10.54
CA THR A 10 -0.59 1.79 11.31
C THR A 10 0.70 1.25 10.73
N MET A 11 1.60 2.12 10.28
CA MET A 11 2.85 1.73 9.64
C MET A 11 4.02 1.86 10.61
N GLN A 12 4.92 0.87 10.63
CA GLN A 12 6.27 1.03 11.15
C GLN A 12 7.24 1.10 9.97
N LEU A 13 8.09 2.12 9.99
CA LEU A 13 9.11 2.33 8.96
C LEU A 13 10.46 1.84 9.48
N GLY A 14 11.21 1.18 8.61
CA GLY A 14 12.59 0.78 8.88
C GLY A 14 13.59 1.93 8.73
N PRO A 15 14.89 1.64 8.94
CA PRO A 15 15.96 2.59 8.65
C PRO A 15 15.86 3.11 7.22
N GLY A 16 15.90 4.43 7.03
CA GLY A 16 15.75 5.05 5.71
C GLY A 16 14.30 5.29 5.25
N GLY A 17 13.31 5.07 6.12
CA GLY A 17 11.91 5.44 5.87
C GLY A 17 11.14 4.46 4.98
N GLN A 18 11.68 3.28 4.74
CA GLN A 18 11.02 2.23 3.96
C GLN A 18 9.97 1.49 4.80
N PRO A 19 8.87 0.99 4.21
CA PRO A 19 7.90 0.15 4.91
C PRO A 19 8.56 -1.09 5.54
N PHE A 20 8.33 -1.33 6.83
CA PHE A 20 8.87 -2.49 7.55
C PHE A 20 7.78 -3.41 8.10
N SER A 21 6.73 -2.85 8.69
CA SER A 21 5.57 -3.61 9.15
C SER A 21 4.32 -2.74 9.17
N PHE A 22 3.15 -3.36 9.13
CA PHE A 22 1.89 -2.64 9.30
C PHE A 22 0.87 -3.41 10.12
N SER A 23 -0.01 -2.67 10.80
CA SER A 23 -1.15 -3.23 11.51
C SER A 23 -2.41 -3.11 10.66
N TRP A 24 -3.03 -4.25 10.40
CA TRP A 24 -4.29 -4.34 9.66
C TRP A 24 -5.23 -5.33 10.35
N LYS A 25 -6.50 -4.94 10.52
CA LYS A 25 -7.52 -5.73 11.24
C LYS A 25 -7.07 -6.21 12.63
N GLY A 26 -6.25 -5.41 13.31
CA GLY A 26 -5.74 -5.72 14.65
C GLY A 26 -4.58 -6.72 14.69
N LYS A 27 -4.05 -7.15 13.53
CA LYS A 27 -2.86 -8.00 13.43
C LYS A 27 -1.71 -7.21 12.82
N TRP A 28 -0.51 -7.42 13.37
CA TRP A 28 0.73 -6.91 12.77
C TRP A 28 1.25 -7.89 11.72
N HIS A 29 1.66 -7.34 10.58
CA HIS A 29 2.24 -8.06 9.46
C HIS A 29 3.64 -7.51 9.18
N LEU A 30 4.64 -8.39 9.13
CA LEU A 30 6.00 -8.01 8.77
C LEU A 30 6.12 -8.01 7.26
N ILE A 31 6.76 -6.98 6.70
CA ILE A 31 6.98 -6.87 5.27
C ILE A 31 8.26 -7.64 4.92
N GLU A 32 8.13 -8.70 4.14
CA GLU A 32 9.26 -9.48 3.63
C GLU A 32 9.89 -8.77 2.42
N ARG A 33 9.05 -8.30 1.49
CA ARG A 33 9.47 -7.63 0.27
C ARG A 33 8.54 -6.48 -0.03
N CYS A 34 9.08 -5.34 -0.45
CA CYS A 34 8.27 -4.25 -0.92
C CYS A 34 8.95 -3.45 -2.03
N TYR A 35 8.18 -3.07 -3.04
CA TYR A 35 8.69 -2.36 -4.21
C TYR A 35 7.75 -1.22 -4.61
N PRO A 36 8.30 -0.08 -5.06
CA PRO A 36 7.49 1.02 -5.55
C PRO A 36 6.72 0.56 -6.79
N VAL A 37 5.43 0.89 -6.84
CA VAL A 37 4.61 0.69 -8.03
C VAL A 37 4.65 2.00 -8.81
N GLU A 38 5.39 2.00 -9.92
CA GLU A 38 5.28 3.08 -10.89
C GLU A 38 3.87 3.06 -11.47
N VAL A 39 3.08 4.07 -11.13
CA VAL A 39 1.77 4.28 -11.75
C VAL A 39 2.03 4.69 -13.20
N GLN A 40 2.01 3.72 -14.12
CA GLN A 40 2.17 4.03 -15.54
C GLN A 40 1.04 4.97 -16.00
N PHE A 41 1.36 5.87 -16.93
CA PHE A 41 0.46 6.91 -17.47
C PHE A 41 -0.94 6.43 -17.90
N ARG A 42 -1.14 5.15 -18.23
CA ARG A 42 -2.47 4.58 -18.51
C ARG A 42 -3.36 4.48 -17.27
N ASP A 43 -2.78 4.18 -16.11
CA ASP A 43 -3.51 4.12 -14.84
C ASP A 43 -3.73 5.51 -14.24
N HIS A 44 -3.03 6.56 -14.69
CA HIS A 44 -3.27 7.94 -14.25
C HIS A 44 -4.71 8.41 -14.49
N GLN A 45 -5.33 8.03 -15.62
CA GLN A 45 -6.73 8.40 -15.88
C GLN A 45 -7.69 7.67 -14.94
N PHE A 46 -7.45 6.37 -14.69
CA PHE A 46 -8.20 5.61 -13.70
C PHE A 46 -8.03 6.21 -12.29
N TYR A 47 -6.80 6.53 -11.88
CA TYR A 47 -6.52 7.13 -10.59
C TYR A 47 -7.12 8.52 -10.40
N ARG A 48 -7.03 9.38 -11.41
CA ARG A 48 -7.75 10.67 -11.41
C ARG A 48 -9.26 10.47 -11.35
N SER A 49 -9.81 9.49 -12.07
CA SER A 49 -11.27 9.23 -12.09
C SER A 49 -11.82 8.75 -10.75
N ILE A 50 -10.99 8.10 -9.92
CA ILE A 50 -11.35 7.70 -8.56
C ILE A 50 -10.89 8.71 -7.49
N GLY A 51 -10.48 9.91 -7.89
CA GLY A 51 -10.07 10.98 -6.99
C GLY A 51 -8.76 10.72 -6.23
N ARG A 52 -7.88 9.86 -6.74
CA ARG A 52 -6.55 9.62 -6.17
C ARG A 52 -5.58 10.69 -6.65
N ASP A 53 -4.64 11.06 -5.78
CA ASP A 53 -3.45 11.79 -6.18
C ASP A 53 -2.55 10.89 -7.07
N PRO A 54 -2.35 11.24 -8.34
CA PRO A 54 -1.47 10.48 -9.23
C PRO A 54 0.00 10.47 -8.77
N TYR A 55 0.36 11.31 -7.80
CA TYR A 55 1.69 11.38 -7.19
C TYR A 55 1.76 10.68 -5.83
N ALA A 56 0.72 9.99 -5.38
CA ALA A 56 0.76 9.25 -4.11
C ALA A 56 1.73 8.07 -4.21
N ASP A 57 2.72 8.05 -3.31
CA ASP A 57 3.68 6.94 -3.19
C ASP A 57 2.93 5.62 -2.98
N CYS A 58 3.00 4.76 -3.98
CA CYS A 58 2.37 3.45 -4.02
C CYS A 58 3.44 2.38 -3.90
N TYR A 59 3.21 1.40 -3.05
CA TYR A 59 4.11 0.28 -2.85
C TYR A 59 3.34 -1.01 -2.90
N ARG A 60 3.85 -2.01 -3.63
CA ARG A 60 3.36 -3.37 -3.50
C ARG A 60 4.27 -4.10 -2.53
N CYS A 61 3.67 -4.60 -1.46
CA CYS A 61 4.38 -5.32 -0.41
C CYS A 61 3.84 -6.74 -0.27
N VAL A 62 4.76 -7.67 -0.03
CA VAL A 62 4.48 -9.05 0.35
C VAL A 62 4.90 -9.23 1.81
N THR A 63 4.00 -9.75 2.63
CA THR A 63 4.24 -10.00 4.05
C THR A 63 4.83 -11.40 4.29
N ASP A 64 5.43 -11.59 5.46
CA ASP A 64 5.95 -12.88 5.91
C ASP A 64 4.86 -13.96 6.04
N ASP A 65 3.63 -13.56 6.33
CA ASP A 65 2.45 -14.43 6.36
C ASP A 65 1.75 -14.59 5.00
N GLY A 66 2.39 -14.16 3.92
CA GLY A 66 1.98 -14.44 2.54
C GLY A 66 0.92 -13.50 1.97
N ILE A 67 0.67 -12.34 2.60
CA ILE A 67 -0.25 -11.33 2.08
C ILE A 67 0.46 -10.49 1.03
N ASP A 68 -0.05 -10.47 -0.20
CA ASP A 68 0.36 -9.52 -1.22
C ASP A 68 -0.62 -8.34 -1.21
N CYS A 69 -0.12 -7.12 -1.03
CA CYS A 69 -0.96 -5.94 -0.88
C CYS A 69 -0.35 -4.66 -1.48
N ASP A 70 -1.23 -3.75 -1.90
CA ASP A 70 -0.84 -2.40 -2.32
C ASP A 70 -1.02 -1.45 -1.12
N LEU A 71 0.08 -0.88 -0.65
CA LEU A 71 0.15 0.18 0.37
C LEU A 71 0.33 1.55 -0.30
N VAL A 72 -0.49 2.52 0.12
CA VAL A 72 -0.48 3.87 -0.42
C VAL A 72 -0.28 4.87 0.70
N LYS A 73 0.61 5.84 0.49
CA LYS A 73 0.77 6.99 1.38
C LYS A 73 -0.04 8.16 0.86
N GLU A 74 -1.18 8.45 1.50
CA GLU A 74 -2.08 9.54 1.13
C GLU A 74 -2.16 10.55 2.29
N LYS A 75 -1.83 11.82 2.03
CA LYS A 75 -1.92 12.93 3.01
C LYS A 75 -1.26 12.63 4.36
N GLY A 76 -0.13 11.92 4.34
CA GLY A 76 0.63 11.57 5.55
C GLY A 76 0.13 10.32 6.29
N SER A 77 -0.95 9.69 5.85
CA SER A 77 -1.46 8.43 6.37
C SER A 77 -1.16 7.27 5.43
N TRP A 78 -0.91 6.08 5.98
CA TRP A 78 -0.76 4.86 5.20
C TRP A 78 -2.09 4.12 5.10
N LEU A 79 -2.40 3.67 3.90
CA LEU A 79 -3.62 2.96 3.57
C LEU A 79 -3.27 1.63 2.88
N ILE A 80 -4.00 0.57 3.19
CA ILE A 80 -4.05 -0.62 2.35
C ILE A 80 -5.15 -0.42 1.30
N GLU A 81 -4.75 -0.40 0.04
CA GLU A 81 -5.64 -0.15 -1.12
C GLU A 81 -6.07 -1.44 -1.82
N ARG A 82 -5.28 -2.49 -1.70
CA ARG A 82 -5.62 -3.78 -2.31
C ARG A 82 -4.94 -4.93 -1.58
N VAL A 83 -5.62 -6.06 -1.51
CA VAL A 83 -5.02 -7.34 -1.19
C VAL A 83 -5.20 -8.24 -2.42
N TRP A 84 -4.11 -8.84 -2.84
CA TRP A 84 -4.05 -9.78 -3.94
C TRP A 84 -4.16 -11.17 -3.32
N ASP A 85 -5.15 -11.95 -3.78
CA ASP A 85 -5.31 -13.36 -3.41
C ASP A 85 -4.47 -14.23 -4.34
#